data_AF-A0A952EY52-F1
#
_entry.id   AF-A0A952EY52-F1
#
_cell.length_a   1.000
_cell.length_b   1.000
_cell.length_c   1.000
_cell.angle_alpha   90.00
_cell.angle_beta   90.00
_cell.angle_gamma   90.00
#
_symmetry.space_group_name_H-M   'P 1'
#
loop_
_entity.id
_entity.type
_entity.pdbx_description
1 polymer ?
#
loop_
_entity_poly.entity_id
_entity_poly.type
_entity_poly.pdbx_seq_one_letter_code
_entity_poly.pdbx_strand_id
1 'polypeptide(L)'
;MATPSFNVDDKAAGAGRILRYQLNVLASTAEDVVQSAGGWLYDRARAGWDVNVFVAGGDPRPLVILGATALDLDEGLLSMVRGASHGAALAVSADLLGADIRVRDEILRVLKHG
;
A
#
# COMPACT_ATOMS: atom_id res chain seq x y z
N MET A 1 53.00 16.92 11.59
CA MET A 1 51.94 17.69 10.91
C MET A 1 51.57 16.92 9.65
N ALA A 2 50.59 16.02 9.77
CA ALA A 2 50.15 15.12 8.71
C ALA A 2 48.63 15.32 8.55
N THR A 3 48.22 15.69 7.35
CA THR A 3 46.82 15.96 6.97
C THR A 3 46.11 14.63 6.75
N PRO A 4 44.94 14.36 7.34
CA PRO A 4 44.19 13.16 6.98
C PRO A 4 43.42 13.42 5.68
N SER A 5 43.64 12.55 4.70
CA SER A 5 42.95 12.50 3.42
C SER A 5 41.50 12.05 3.66
N PHE A 6 40.52 12.86 3.23
CA PHE A 6 39.11 12.47 3.25
C PHE A 6 38.81 11.54 2.07
N ASN A 7 38.55 10.26 2.36
CA ASN A 7 38.04 9.29 1.39
C ASN A 7 36.58 9.62 1.05
N VAL A 8 36.25 9.57 -0.25
CA VAL A 8 34.93 9.94 -0.80
C VAL A 8 33.87 8.84 -0.62
N ASP A 9 34.23 7.69 -0.05
CA ASP A 9 33.39 6.50 -0.08
C ASP A 9 32.35 6.37 1.05
N ASP A 10 32.27 7.34 1.98
CA ASP A 10 31.36 7.26 3.15
C ASP A 10 30.09 8.12 3.04
N LYS A 11 29.84 8.76 1.88
CA LYS A 11 28.76 9.76 1.74
C LYS A 11 27.42 9.21 1.25
N ALA A 12 27.25 7.89 1.16
CA ALA A 12 26.02 7.26 0.65
C ALA A 12 25.17 6.55 1.73
N ALA A 13 25.54 6.61 3.01
CA ALA A 13 24.81 5.92 4.08
C ALA A 13 23.81 6.80 4.87
N GLY A 14 23.58 8.05 4.45
CA GLY A 14 22.83 9.04 5.24
C GLY A 14 21.91 9.99 4.47
N ALA A 15 21.57 9.71 3.21
CA ALA A 15 20.46 10.42 2.57
C ALA A 15 19.18 9.89 3.21
N GLY A 16 18.58 10.70 4.10
CA GLY A 16 17.41 10.33 4.90
C GLY A 16 16.42 9.52 4.08
N ARG A 17 16.17 8.26 4.47
CA ARG A 17 15.17 7.42 3.84
C ARG A 17 13.88 8.23 3.85
N ILE A 18 13.44 8.72 2.70
CA ILE A 18 12.12 9.29 2.55
C ILE A 18 11.19 8.13 2.92
N LEU A 19 10.62 8.20 4.13
CA LEU A 19 9.63 7.22 4.58
C LEU A 19 8.42 7.40 3.69
N ARG A 20 8.33 6.61 2.62
CA ARG A 20 7.14 6.61 1.77
C ARG A 20 6.15 5.66 2.42
N TYR A 21 5.22 6.25 3.16
CA TYR A 21 4.13 5.53 3.78
C TYR A 21 3.29 4.87 2.69
N GLN A 22 2.95 3.62 2.91
CA GLN A 22 2.16 2.83 1.97
C GLN A 22 0.79 2.55 2.58
N LEU A 23 -0.25 2.62 1.78
CA LEU A 23 -1.59 2.17 2.12
C LEU A 23 -2.01 1.12 1.12
N ASN A 24 -2.26 -0.09 1.59
CA ASN A 24 -2.82 -1.16 0.78
C ASN A 24 -4.30 -1.34 1.13
N VAL A 25 -5.17 -1.41 0.14
CA VAL A 25 -6.61 -1.59 0.29
C VAL A 25 -7.02 -2.83 -0.49
N LEU A 26 -7.71 -3.77 0.16
CA LEU A 26 -8.31 -4.92 -0.52
C LEU A 26 -9.81 -4.70 -0.65
N ALA A 27 -10.36 -4.87 -1.85
CA ALA A 27 -11.80 -4.72 -2.07
C ALA A 27 -12.35 -5.63 -3.17
N SER A 28 -13.66 -5.86 -3.11
CA SER A 28 -14.40 -6.60 -4.14
C SER A 28 -14.54 -5.77 -5.42
N THR A 29 -14.90 -4.48 -5.30
CA THR A 29 -15.08 -3.58 -6.44
C THR A 29 -14.54 -2.18 -6.16
N ALA A 30 -14.26 -1.43 -7.22
CA ALA A 30 -13.82 -0.04 -7.13
C ALA A 30 -14.92 0.88 -6.58
N GLU A 31 -16.19 0.61 -6.91
CA GLU A 31 -17.34 1.41 -6.48
C GLU A 31 -17.51 1.41 -4.96
N ASP A 32 -17.38 0.24 -4.32
CA ASP A 32 -17.45 0.12 -2.86
C ASP A 32 -16.36 0.97 -2.19
N VAL A 33 -15.13 0.89 -2.69
CA VAL A 33 -14.01 1.69 -2.16
C VAL A 33 -14.27 3.19 -2.29
N VAL A 34 -14.75 3.63 -3.45
CA VAL A 34 -15.02 5.05 -3.70
C VAL A 34 -16.15 5.55 -2.80
N GLN A 35 -17.25 4.79 -2.68
CA GLN A 35 -18.39 5.14 -1.85
C GLN A 35 -18.04 5.19 -0.36
N SER A 36 -17.28 4.21 0.11
CA SER A 36 -16.99 4.01 1.52
C SER A 36 -15.79 4.82 2.02
N ALA A 37 -14.77 5.01 1.17
CA ALA A 37 -13.46 5.53 1.58
C ALA A 37 -12.81 6.51 0.57
N GLY A 38 -13.52 6.95 -0.47
CA GLY A 38 -12.92 7.75 -1.56
C GLY A 38 -12.22 9.03 -1.09
N GLY A 39 -12.86 9.79 -0.19
CA GLY A 39 -12.25 11.00 0.39
C GLY A 39 -10.97 10.70 1.18
N TRP A 40 -10.96 9.61 1.94
CA TRP A 40 -9.80 9.20 2.72
C TRP A 40 -8.64 8.73 1.84
N LEU A 41 -8.91 7.99 0.76
CA LEU A 41 -7.90 7.59 -0.22
C LEU A 41 -7.26 8.82 -0.86
N TYR A 42 -8.08 9.79 -1.27
CA TYR A 42 -7.60 11.04 -1.84
C TYR A 42 -6.70 11.81 -0.87
N ASP A 43 -7.08 11.92 0.40
CA ASP A 43 -6.28 12.58 1.43
C ASP A 43 -4.91 11.91 1.60
N ARG A 44 -4.86 10.57 1.57
CA ARG A 44 -3.60 9.81 1.68
C ARG A 44 -2.71 9.98 0.46
N ALA A 45 -3.28 9.85 -0.74
CA ALA A 45 -2.55 10.09 -1.98
C ALA A 45 -2.01 11.53 -2.03
N ARG A 46 -2.83 12.52 -1.65
CA ARG A 46 -2.43 13.93 -1.58
C ARG A 46 -1.37 14.20 -0.52
N ALA A 47 -1.34 13.42 0.56
CA ALA A 47 -0.27 13.46 1.56
C ALA A 47 1.04 12.77 1.09
N GLY A 48 1.09 12.27 -0.14
CA GLY A 48 2.27 11.64 -0.74
C GLY A 48 2.45 10.17 -0.37
N TRP A 49 1.40 9.50 0.12
CA TRP A 49 1.43 8.06 0.39
C TRP A 49 1.33 7.28 -0.92
N ASP A 50 2.01 6.13 -0.99
CA ASP A 50 1.76 5.16 -2.06
C ASP A 50 0.47 4.40 -1.73
N VAL A 51 -0.63 4.74 -2.40
CA VAL A 51 -1.93 4.09 -2.21
C VAL A 51 -2.11 3.01 -3.27
N ASN A 52 -2.17 1.74 -2.84
CA ASN A 52 -2.42 0.58 -3.69
C ASN A 52 -3.79 -0.01 -3.35
N VAL A 53 -4.63 -0.19 -4.36
CA VAL A 53 -5.97 -0.77 -4.19
C VAL A 53 -6.05 -2.04 -5.04
N PHE A 54 -6.21 -3.16 -4.38
CA PHE A 54 -6.35 -4.49 -4.97
C PHE A 54 -7.84 -4.79 -5.12
N VAL A 55 -8.31 -4.92 -6.36
CA VAL A 55 -9.72 -5.15 -6.70
C VAL A 55 -9.87 -6.41 -7.55
N ALA A 56 -10.94 -7.18 -7.33
CA ALA A 56 -11.23 -8.39 -8.11
C ALA A 56 -11.73 -8.09 -9.53
N GLY A 57 -12.05 -6.83 -9.83
CA GLY A 57 -12.46 -6.38 -11.15
C GLY A 57 -13.17 -5.02 -11.12
N GLY A 58 -13.67 -4.61 -12.28
CA GLY A 58 -14.35 -3.32 -12.48
C GLY A 58 -13.49 -2.28 -13.19
N ASP A 59 -14.03 -1.07 -13.35
CA ASP A 59 -13.31 0.03 -13.98
C ASP A 59 -12.32 0.66 -12.97
N PRO A 60 -10.99 0.65 -13.25
CA PRO A 60 -10.01 1.21 -12.33
C PRO A 60 -9.96 2.74 -12.35
N ARG A 61 -10.56 3.40 -13.36
CA ARG A 61 -10.43 4.86 -13.55
C ARG A 61 -10.81 5.70 -12.32
N PRO A 62 -11.89 5.39 -11.58
CA PRO A 62 -12.22 6.14 -10.36
C PRO A 62 -11.10 6.12 -9.32
N LEU A 63 -10.41 5.00 -9.14
CA LEU A 63 -9.30 4.87 -8.18
C LEU A 63 -8.07 5.66 -8.64
N VAL A 64 -7.79 5.64 -9.95
CA VAL A 64 -6.70 6.44 -10.55
C VAL A 64 -6.95 7.93 -10.38
N ILE A 65 -8.20 8.39 -10.52
CA ILE A 65 -8.59 9.79 -10.27
C ILE A 65 -8.31 10.21 -8.82
N LEU A 66 -8.49 9.29 -7.87
CA LEU A 66 -8.17 9.54 -6.45
C LEU A 66 -6.66 9.52 -6.15
N GLY A 67 -5.81 9.23 -7.14
CA GLY A 67 -4.37 9.14 -6.98
C GLY A 67 -3.89 7.77 -6.46
N ALA A 68 -4.71 6.73 -6.57
CA ALA A 68 -4.36 5.37 -6.20
C ALA A 68 -3.90 4.53 -7.40
N THR A 69 -3.04 3.55 -7.12
CA THR A 69 -2.68 2.49 -8.06
C THR A 69 -3.68 1.35 -7.93
N ALA A 70 -4.47 1.11 -8.97
CA ALA A 70 -5.36 -0.06 -9.03
C ALA A 70 -4.59 -1.29 -9.48
N LEU A 71 -4.71 -2.38 -8.71
CA LEU A 71 -4.05 -3.66 -8.93
C LEU A 71 -5.10 -4.77 -8.94
N ASP A 72 -4.84 -5.82 -9.71
CA ASP A 72 -5.65 -7.02 -9.66
C ASP A 72 -5.45 -7.73 -8.31
N LEU A 73 -6.56 -8.16 -7.69
CA LEU A 73 -6.54 -8.77 -6.36
C LEU A 73 -5.81 -10.12 -6.36
N ASP A 74 -6.01 -10.96 -7.37
CA ASP A 74 -5.46 -12.32 -7.41
C ASP A 74 -3.96 -12.28 -7.73
N GLU A 75 -3.53 -11.41 -8.64
CA GLU A 75 -2.12 -11.26 -8.99
C GLU A 75 -1.32 -10.44 -7.94
N GLY A 76 -1.97 -9.46 -7.31
CA GLY A 76 -1.31 -8.47 -6.46
C GLY A 76 -1.16 -8.88 -4.98
N LEU A 77 -2.02 -9.76 -4.46
CA LEU A 77 -2.03 -10.13 -3.04
C LEU A 77 -0.69 -10.72 -2.56
N LEU A 78 -0.08 -11.60 -3.36
CA LEU A 78 1.22 -12.19 -3.05
C LEU A 78 2.37 -11.18 -3.04
N SER A 79 2.29 -10.15 -3.91
CA SER A 79 3.27 -9.07 -3.96
C SER A 79 3.17 -8.18 -2.72
N MET A 80 1.94 -7.86 -2.30
CA MET A 80 1.68 -7.11 -1.07
C MET A 80 2.24 -7.81 0.17
N VAL A 81 2.00 -9.12 0.32
CA VAL A 81 2.49 -9.90 1.47
C VAL A 81 4.02 -9.91 1.53
N ARG A 82 4.69 -10.00 0.37
CA ARG A 82 6.16 -10.03 0.29
C ARG A 82 6.80 -8.65 0.47
N GLY A 83 6.11 -7.58 0.09
CA GLY A 83 6.58 -6.20 0.14
C GLY A 83 6.16 -5.43 1.40
N ALA A 84 5.36 -6.04 2.28
CA ALA A 84 4.85 -5.43 3.51
C ALA A 84 6.01 -4.93 4.37
N SER A 85 6.25 -3.62 4.29
CA SER A 85 7.24 -2.90 5.09
C SER A 85 6.61 -2.53 6.43
N HIS A 86 7.42 -2.33 7.48
CA HIS A 86 6.98 -1.96 8.85
C HIS A 86 6.26 -0.57 8.97
N GLY A 87 5.78 0.00 7.86
CA GLY A 87 5.03 1.25 7.80
C GLY A 87 3.87 1.24 6.80
N ALA A 88 3.46 0.05 6.35
CA ALA A 88 2.31 -0.12 5.46
C ALA A 88 1.01 -0.23 6.28
N ALA A 89 0.05 0.66 6.02
CA ALA A 89 -1.31 0.53 6.53
C ALA A 89 -2.11 -0.43 5.62
N LEU A 90 -2.99 -1.25 6.22
CA LEU A 90 -3.89 -2.16 5.50
C LEU A 90 -5.34 -1.81 5.80
N ALA A 91 -6.15 -1.68 4.74
CA ALA A 91 -7.60 -1.56 4.82
C ALA A 91 -8.27 -2.66 3.98
N VAL A 92 -9.47 -3.09 4.39
CA VAL A 92 -10.21 -4.16 3.74
C VAL A 92 -11.67 -3.76 3.65
N SER A 93 -12.27 -3.93 2.49
CA SER A 93 -13.69 -3.66 2.29
C SER A 93 -14.56 -4.63 3.10
N ALA A 94 -15.64 -4.12 3.69
CA ALA A 94 -16.51 -4.91 4.56
C ALA A 94 -17.18 -6.05 3.79
N ASP A 95 -17.54 -5.80 2.53
CA ASP A 95 -18.12 -6.80 1.64
C ASP A 95 -17.14 -7.93 1.34
N LEU A 96 -15.87 -7.60 1.03
CA LEU A 96 -14.84 -8.60 0.81
C LEU A 96 -14.56 -9.43 2.07
N LEU A 97 -14.51 -8.76 3.24
CA LEU A 97 -14.31 -9.42 4.53
C LEU A 97 -15.48 -10.36 4.91
N GLY A 98 -16.70 -10.02 4.49
CA GLY A 98 -17.91 -10.82 4.72
C GLY A 98 -18.09 -11.96 3.72
N ALA A 99 -17.59 -11.80 2.49
CA ALA A 99 -17.83 -12.73 1.38
C ALA A 99 -16.99 -14.01 1.44
N ASP A 100 -15.73 -13.96 1.92
CA ASP A 100 -14.84 -15.11 1.88
C ASP A 100 -14.04 -15.30 3.19
N ILE A 101 -14.31 -16.42 3.86
CA ILE A 101 -13.61 -16.82 5.10
C ILE A 101 -12.11 -17.08 4.88
N ARG A 102 -11.70 -17.48 3.67
CA ARG A 102 -10.30 -17.71 3.31
C ARG A 102 -9.54 -16.41 3.16
N VAL A 103 -10.17 -15.40 2.54
CA VAL A 103 -9.64 -14.05 2.43
C VAL A 103 -9.45 -13.45 3.83
N ARG A 104 -10.44 -13.65 4.72
CA ARG A 104 -10.34 -13.23 6.12
C ARG A 104 -9.17 -13.87 6.87
N ASP A 105 -8.99 -15.18 6.75
CA ASP A 105 -7.89 -15.88 7.43
C ASP A 105 -6.51 -15.42 6.91
N GLU A 106 -6.39 -15.18 5.60
CA GLU A 106 -5.14 -14.69 5.01
C GLU A 106 -4.83 -13.23 5.42
N ILE A 107 -5.85 -12.35 5.46
CA ILE A 107 -5.71 -10.98 5.97
C ILE A 107 -5.25 -10.99 7.43
N LEU A 108 -5.89 -11.80 8.28
CA LEU A 108 -5.52 -11.92 9.70
C LEU A 108 -4.10 -12.45 9.86
N ARG A 109 -3.64 -13.30 8.94
CA ARG A 109 -2.26 -13.78 8.92
C ARG A 109 -1.30 -12.66 8.55
N VAL A 110 -1.58 -11.85 7.54
CA VAL A 110 -0.77 -10.69 7.16
C VAL A 110 -0.66 -9.67 8.31
N LEU A 111 -1.79 -9.38 8.99
CA LEU A 111 -1.81 -8.47 10.14
C LEU A 111 -0.98 -8.96 11.35
N LYS A 112 -0.80 -10.27 11.51
CA LYS A 112 -0.01 -10.84 12.61
C LYS A 112 1.51 -10.84 12.36
N HIS A 113 1.94 -10.60 11.11
CA HIS A 113 3.35 -10.69 10.71
C HIS A 113 3.94 -9.35 10.22
N GLY A 114 3.18 -8.25 10.28
CA GLY A 114 3.65 -6.87 10.07
C GLY A 114 3.97 -6.19 11.38
#